data_AF-A0A8S3FND0-F1
#
_entry.id   AF-A0A8S3FND0-F1
#
_cell.length_a   1.000
_cell.length_b   1.000
_cell.length_c   1.000
_cell.angle_alpha   90.00
_cell.angle_beta   90.00
_cell.angle_gamma   90.00
#
_symmetry.space_group_name_H-M   'P 1'
#
loop_
_entity.id
_entity.type
_entity.pdbx_description
1 polymer ?
#
loop_
_entity_poly.entity_id
_entity_poly.type
_entity_poly.pdbx_seq_one_letter_code
_entity_poly.pdbx_strand_id
1 'polypeptide(L)'
;NSFYKKRSRRYPAHPKTQEFHIPDYYCKNNRGEDLIIYDNYKEEFEGRLLMFSTPKLLSALFNSDVILCDGTFKTRPLLFQQVYVLMGKYHGETIPLFWCLTSCRTQSLYAVIWKKLKKIAKHMKLTWKMTQCMMDFERAVINSFHDAFPNVDLKCCWYHFVQALWRKIQTLGLTIPYETDPIVNTWLKQFMALPLISKELVNVSLQLLKDTIPSNDNKYHKFINYFEREYMKRTSIDLWHHGCNDMKTNNSLEGYNYRLFTRFGLHPSIWEFIHFLKNEEAIASHRITHLGGGSGITSSSLVYSAMQSRRNAEKQNKHLSNLENLFFSKAIGLKEYLKSASLLIGKIVGEKPNGFSADQSSDHAGGVETEDSQE
;
A
#
# COMPACT_ATOMS: atom_id res chain seq x y z
N ASN A 1 5.18 30.12 16.85
CA ASN A 1 6.60 30.16 17.26
C ASN A 1 6.85 30.05 18.78
N SER A 2 6.08 29.26 19.56
CA SER A 2 6.43 29.04 20.99
C SER A 2 6.37 27.58 21.48
N PHE A 3 6.09 26.60 20.62
CA PHE A 3 6.15 25.17 20.99
C PHE A 3 7.50 24.48 20.71
N TYR A 4 8.42 25.15 19.99
CA TYR A 4 9.73 24.59 19.64
C TYR A 4 10.83 24.80 20.70
N LYS A 5 10.55 25.50 21.80
CA LYS A 5 11.58 25.93 22.79
C LYS A 5 11.55 25.20 24.14
N LYS A 6 10.80 24.11 24.31
CA LYS A 6 10.80 23.30 25.54
C LYS A 6 10.84 21.79 25.25
N ARG A 7 12.01 21.30 24.81
CA ARG A 7 12.58 19.96 25.09
C ARG A 7 13.88 19.80 24.30
N SER A 8 14.97 20.44 24.74
CA SER A 8 16.30 19.94 24.40
C SER A 8 16.58 18.69 25.24
N ARG A 9 15.85 17.59 24.98
CA ARG A 9 16.44 16.28 25.25
C ARG A 9 17.62 16.23 24.29
N ARG A 10 18.86 16.23 24.80
CA ARG A 10 20.04 15.95 23.97
C ARG A 10 19.83 14.54 23.43
N TYR A 11 19.29 14.46 22.22
CA TYR A 11 19.27 13.22 21.47
C TYR A 11 20.70 12.71 21.37
N PRO A 12 20.93 11.38 21.39
CA PRO A 12 22.24 10.85 21.05
C PRO A 12 22.69 11.41 19.69
N ALA A 13 24.00 11.42 19.45
CA ALA A 13 24.52 11.79 18.13
C ALA A 13 23.80 10.98 17.04
N HIS A 14 23.44 11.64 15.93
CA HIS A 14 22.81 10.93 14.83
C HIS A 14 23.81 9.93 14.23
N PRO A 15 23.40 8.65 14.07
CA PRO A 15 24.27 7.67 13.46
C PRO A 15 24.58 8.06 12.02
N LYS A 16 25.83 7.79 11.60
CA LYS A 16 26.33 8.09 10.24
C LYS A 16 26.27 6.87 9.33
N THR A 17 26.23 5.67 9.89
CA THR A 17 26.15 4.39 9.19
C THR A 17 25.01 3.57 9.79
N GLN A 18 24.59 2.52 9.09
CA GLN A 18 23.61 1.55 9.61
C GLN A 18 24.16 0.70 10.75
N GLU A 19 25.46 0.80 11.03
CA GLU A 19 26.16 0.11 12.10
C GLU A 19 26.11 0.92 13.41
N PHE A 20 24.92 0.98 14.02
CA PHE A 20 24.76 1.64 15.32
C PHE A 20 23.90 0.82 16.27
N HIS A 21 24.16 1.05 17.56
CA HIS A 21 23.35 0.56 18.67
C HIS A 21 22.25 1.54 19.03
N ILE A 22 21.06 1.02 19.31
CA ILE A 22 19.96 1.79 19.87
C ILE A 22 20.10 1.77 21.40
N PRO A 23 20.20 2.92 22.07
CA PRO A 23 20.27 2.94 23.53
C PRO A 23 19.00 2.38 24.16
N ASP A 24 19.12 1.70 25.31
CA ASP A 24 18.00 1.01 25.99
C ASP A 24 16.76 1.90 26.19
N TYR A 25 16.97 3.19 26.47
CA TYR A 25 15.88 4.16 26.58
C TYR A 25 14.97 4.17 25.34
N TYR A 26 15.53 4.01 24.14
CA TYR A 26 14.79 3.99 22.87
C TYR A 26 14.19 2.62 22.55
N CYS A 27 14.67 1.54 23.17
CA CYS A 27 14.13 0.20 23.00
C CYS A 27 12.77 0.00 23.67
N LYS A 28 12.41 0.85 24.66
CA LYS A 28 11.16 0.75 25.43
C LYS A 28 10.08 1.76 25.00
N ASN A 29 8.81 1.42 25.12
CA ASN A 29 7.68 2.34 24.91
C ASN A 29 7.49 3.30 26.10
N ASN A 30 6.42 4.12 26.07
CA ASN A 30 6.10 5.08 27.13
C ASN A 30 5.68 4.44 28.47
N ARG A 31 5.48 3.12 28.51
CA ARG A 31 5.10 2.32 29.69
C ARG A 31 6.23 1.41 30.17
N GLY A 32 7.41 1.46 29.54
CA GLY A 32 8.57 0.63 29.90
C GLY A 32 8.58 -0.77 29.29
N GLU A 33 7.64 -1.10 28.40
CA GLU A 33 7.60 -2.37 27.67
C GLU A 33 8.52 -2.32 26.45
N ASP A 34 9.04 -3.47 25.99
CA ASP A 34 9.82 -3.51 24.75
C ASP A 34 8.98 -3.04 23.56
N LEU A 35 9.51 -2.07 22.82
CA LEU A 35 8.95 -1.55 21.57
C LEU A 35 9.68 -2.13 20.36
N ILE A 36 11.01 -2.32 20.47
CA ILE A 36 11.81 -2.93 19.41
C ILE A 36 11.79 -4.44 19.64
N ILE A 37 11.09 -5.16 18.77
CA ILE A 37 10.91 -6.61 18.90
C ILE A 37 11.97 -7.40 18.11
N TYR A 38 12.67 -6.73 17.20
CA TYR A 38 13.79 -7.29 16.46
C TYR A 38 14.70 -6.20 15.91
N ASP A 39 16.00 -6.46 16.01
CA ASP A 39 17.09 -5.65 15.47
C ASP A 39 18.18 -6.58 14.97
N ASN A 40 18.48 -6.56 13.66
CA ASN A 40 19.47 -7.45 13.05
C ASN A 40 20.90 -6.91 13.06
N TYR A 41 21.22 -5.87 13.84
CA TYR A 41 22.56 -5.24 13.89
C TYR A 41 23.75 -6.20 13.89
N LYS A 42 23.64 -7.34 14.58
CA LYS A 42 24.72 -8.33 14.74
C LYS A 42 24.55 -9.57 13.85
N GLU A 43 23.53 -9.60 13.00
CA GLU A 43 23.27 -10.73 12.10
C GLU A 43 23.84 -10.38 10.71
N GLU A 44 24.63 -11.29 10.12
CA GLU A 44 25.01 -11.17 8.71
C GLU A 44 23.76 -11.32 7.85
N PHE A 45 23.27 -10.19 7.36
CA PHE A 45 22.06 -10.09 6.59
C PHE A 45 22.13 -8.92 5.62
N GLU A 46 21.42 -9.02 4.49
CA GLU A 46 21.34 -7.94 3.53
C GLU A 46 20.56 -6.75 4.13
N GLY A 47 21.31 -5.72 4.56
CA GLY A 47 20.76 -4.49 5.09
C GLY A 47 20.37 -4.53 6.57
N ARG A 48 19.96 -3.37 7.10
CA ARG A 48 19.47 -3.15 8.46
C ARG A 48 17.94 -3.19 8.51
N LEU A 49 17.42 -4.02 9.40
CA LEU A 49 16.01 -4.19 9.72
C LEU A 49 15.78 -3.95 11.21
N LEU A 50 14.90 -2.99 11.50
CA LEU A 50 14.34 -2.75 12.84
C LEU A 50 12.84 -3.00 12.80
N MET A 51 12.33 -3.85 13.68
CA MET A 51 10.89 -4.15 13.80
C MET A 51 10.35 -3.59 15.11
N PHE A 52 9.23 -2.87 15.03
CA PHE A 52 8.61 -2.19 16.16
C PHE A 52 7.16 -2.66 16.35
N SER A 53 6.85 -3.11 17.57
CA SER A 53 5.48 -3.38 18.02
C SER A 53 5.50 -3.69 19.53
N THR A 54 4.35 -4.04 20.11
CA THR A 54 4.24 -4.55 21.47
C THR A 54 3.37 -5.81 21.47
N PRO A 55 3.43 -6.68 22.51
CA PRO A 55 2.59 -7.87 22.57
C PRO A 55 1.09 -7.58 22.38
N LYS A 56 0.60 -6.45 22.87
CA LYS A 56 -0.79 -6.02 22.71
C LYS A 56 -1.15 -5.73 21.25
N LEU A 57 -0.30 -4.98 20.56
CA LEU A 57 -0.48 -4.65 19.15
C LEU A 57 -0.35 -5.88 18.25
N LEU A 58 0.63 -6.75 18.52
CA LEU A 58 0.79 -8.01 17.81
C LEU A 58 -0.40 -8.96 18.00
N SER A 59 -0.97 -9.01 19.20
CA SER A 59 -2.20 -9.78 19.44
C SER A 59 -3.36 -9.27 18.59
N ALA A 60 -3.54 -7.94 18.49
CA ALA A 60 -4.53 -7.35 17.60
C ALA A 60 -4.22 -7.62 16.11
N LEU A 61 -2.94 -7.61 15.72
CA LEU A 61 -2.51 -7.87 14.34
C LEU A 61 -2.85 -9.30 13.92
N PHE A 62 -2.48 -10.29 14.74
CA PHE A 62 -2.75 -11.71 14.44
C PHE A 62 -4.24 -12.05 14.49
N ASN A 63 -5.04 -11.29 15.25
CA ASN A 63 -6.49 -11.44 15.30
C ASN A 63 -7.26 -10.65 14.22
N SER A 64 -6.57 -9.85 13.39
CA SER A 64 -7.22 -9.11 12.29
C SER A 64 -7.47 -10.05 11.10
N ASP A 65 -8.66 -9.94 10.50
CA ASP A 65 -9.07 -10.66 9.29
C ASP A 65 -8.48 -10.01 8.02
N VAL A 66 -8.37 -8.69 8.04
CA VAL A 66 -7.82 -7.89 6.93
C VAL A 66 -6.57 -7.15 7.39
N ILE A 67 -5.49 -7.27 6.61
CA ILE A 67 -4.23 -6.55 6.83
C ILE A 67 -3.90 -5.66 5.64
N LEU A 68 -3.52 -4.42 5.90
CA LEU A 68 -3.01 -3.48 4.91
C LEU A 68 -1.51 -3.28 5.11
N CYS A 69 -0.75 -3.30 4.02
CA CYS A 69 0.69 -3.13 4.00
C CYS A 69 1.08 -1.97 3.09
N ASP A 70 1.99 -1.10 3.53
CA ASP A 70 2.51 -0.01 2.68
C ASP A 70 3.86 0.49 3.18
N GLY A 71 4.68 0.94 2.23
CA GLY A 71 5.98 1.54 2.46
C GLY A 71 5.93 3.05 2.23
N THR A 72 6.50 3.84 3.14
CA THR A 72 6.70 5.28 2.93
C THR A 72 8.18 5.64 2.88
N PHE A 73 8.56 6.40 1.84
CA PHE A 73 9.95 6.67 1.46
C PHE A 73 10.47 8.06 1.85
N LYS A 74 9.54 9.03 2.00
CA LYS A 74 9.87 10.42 2.33
C LYS A 74 10.02 10.62 3.84
N THR A 75 9.14 9.99 4.61
CA THR A 75 9.07 10.15 6.08
C THR A 75 9.80 9.02 6.79
N ARG A 76 11.10 8.92 6.54
CA ARG A 76 11.95 7.83 7.05
C ARG A 76 13.32 8.34 7.44
N PRO A 77 13.97 7.79 8.49
CA PRO A 77 15.32 8.18 8.84
C PRO A 77 16.32 7.96 7.72
N LEU A 78 17.31 8.85 7.59
CA LEU A 78 18.15 8.96 6.39
C LEU A 78 18.91 7.67 6.02
N LEU A 79 19.24 6.86 7.02
CA LEU A 79 19.98 5.61 6.85
C LEU A 79 19.12 4.43 6.35
N PHE A 80 17.80 4.57 6.33
CA PHE A 80 16.87 3.55 5.85
C PHE A 80 16.30 3.96 4.49
N GLN A 81 15.78 3.02 3.70
CA GLN A 81 15.11 3.34 2.44
C GLN A 81 13.62 3.62 2.64
N GLN A 82 12.99 2.98 3.64
CA GLN A 82 11.57 3.13 3.91
C GLN A 82 11.19 2.89 5.36
N VAL A 83 10.02 3.41 5.74
CA VAL A 83 9.21 2.85 6.82
C VAL A 83 8.17 1.95 6.21
N TYR A 84 8.12 0.69 6.62
CA TYR A 84 7.07 -0.25 6.20
C TYR A 84 6.09 -0.48 7.35
N VAL A 85 4.79 -0.43 7.08
CA VAL A 85 3.74 -0.43 8.10
C VAL A 85 2.73 -1.53 7.81
N LEU A 86 2.35 -2.27 8.86
CA LEU A 86 1.19 -3.16 8.81
C LEU A 86 0.07 -2.57 9.65
N MET A 87 -1.08 -2.36 9.01
CA MET A 87 -2.32 -1.99 9.68
C MET A 87 -3.30 -3.17 9.67
N GLY A 88 -3.85 -3.51 10.83
CA GLY A 88 -4.90 -4.53 10.95
C GLY A 88 -6.28 -3.88 11.04
N LYS A 89 -7.28 -4.53 10.44
CA LYS A 89 -8.69 -4.21 10.67
C LYS A 89 -9.15 -4.90 11.96
N TYR A 90 -9.08 -4.17 13.07
CA TYR A 90 -9.45 -4.66 14.39
C TYR A 90 -10.82 -4.10 14.80
N HIS A 91 -11.81 -4.97 15.02
CA HIS A 91 -13.20 -4.59 15.33
C HIS A 91 -13.80 -3.55 14.34
N GLY A 92 -13.47 -3.69 13.05
CA GLY A 92 -13.97 -2.81 12.00
C GLY A 92 -13.20 -1.51 11.80
N GLU A 93 -12.19 -1.22 12.64
CA GLU A 93 -11.30 -0.07 12.48
C GLU A 93 -9.91 -0.47 11.99
N THR A 94 -9.32 0.34 11.12
CA THR A 94 -7.95 0.15 10.65
C THR A 94 -6.96 0.82 11.60
N ILE A 95 -6.11 0.03 12.26
CA ILE A 95 -5.16 0.49 13.27
C ILE A 95 -3.73 0.11 12.83
N PRO A 96 -2.73 0.99 12.97
CA PRO A 96 -1.33 0.62 12.76
C PRO A 96 -0.84 -0.20 13.95
N LEU A 97 -0.36 -1.41 13.68
CA LEU A 97 -0.04 -2.41 14.71
C LEU A 97 1.42 -2.84 14.66
N PHE A 98 2.11 -2.52 13.58
CA PHE A 98 3.49 -2.93 13.40
C PHE A 98 4.19 -2.01 12.41
N TRP A 99 5.46 -1.71 12.69
CA TRP A 99 6.32 -0.87 11.86
C TRP A 99 7.67 -1.54 11.64
N CYS A 100 8.28 -1.26 10.50
CA CYS A 100 9.64 -1.61 10.17
C CYS A 100 10.39 -0.41 9.64
N LEU A 101 11.67 -0.32 9.98
CA LEU A 101 12.64 0.43 9.20
C LEU A 101 13.49 -0.56 8.41
N THR A 102 13.52 -0.41 7.10
CA THR A 102 14.28 -1.29 6.20
C THR A 102 15.26 -0.48 5.37
N SER A 103 16.50 -0.94 5.29
CA SER A 103 17.53 -0.28 4.47
C SER A 103 17.56 -0.74 3.02
N CYS A 104 16.90 -1.85 2.71
CA CYS A 104 16.66 -2.32 1.36
C CYS A 104 15.21 -2.81 1.23
N ARG A 105 14.82 -3.14 0.01
CA ARG A 105 13.46 -3.55 -0.38
C ARG A 105 13.47 -4.87 -1.14
N THR A 106 14.34 -5.79 -0.70
CA THR A 106 14.51 -7.09 -1.34
C THR A 106 13.52 -8.10 -0.79
N GLN A 107 13.17 -9.11 -1.60
CA GLN A 107 12.25 -10.18 -1.19
C GLN A 107 12.80 -10.93 0.03
N SER A 108 14.12 -11.10 0.12
CA SER A 108 14.83 -11.68 1.26
C SER A 108 14.56 -10.92 2.55
N LEU A 109 14.64 -9.57 2.54
CA LEU A 109 14.35 -8.74 3.71
C LEU A 109 12.90 -8.87 4.17
N TYR A 110 11.93 -8.80 3.24
CA TYR A 110 10.53 -8.98 3.59
C TYR A 110 10.24 -10.40 4.10
N ALA A 111 10.88 -11.43 3.54
CA ALA A 111 10.76 -12.81 4.02
C ALA A 111 11.24 -12.94 5.48
N VAL A 112 12.28 -12.20 5.90
CA VAL A 112 12.70 -12.14 7.31
C VAL A 112 11.61 -11.52 8.19
N ILE A 113 10.99 -10.42 7.77
CA ILE A 113 9.88 -9.79 8.51
C ILE A 113 8.78 -10.83 8.79
N TRP A 114 8.31 -11.54 7.77
CA TRP A 114 7.25 -12.53 7.90
C TRP A 114 7.69 -13.74 8.75
N LYS A 115 8.92 -14.22 8.57
CA LYS A 115 9.49 -15.33 9.37
C LYS A 115 9.55 -14.98 10.86
N LYS A 116 10.00 -13.77 11.19
CA LYS A 116 10.08 -13.30 12.59
C LYS A 116 8.68 -13.13 13.18
N LEU A 117 7.73 -12.53 12.45
CA LEU A 117 6.34 -12.38 12.92
C LEU A 117 5.65 -13.74 13.14
N LYS A 118 5.84 -14.72 12.25
CA LYS A 118 5.33 -16.10 12.45
C LYS A 118 5.92 -16.76 13.70
N LYS A 119 7.23 -16.59 13.94
CA LYS A 119 7.87 -17.10 15.16
C LYS A 119 7.29 -16.46 16.41
N ILE A 120 7.06 -15.15 16.39
CA ILE A 120 6.46 -14.42 17.51
C ILE A 120 5.02 -14.88 17.75
N ALA A 121 4.19 -15.04 16.71
CA ALA A 121 2.84 -15.59 16.83
C ALA A 121 2.85 -16.97 17.52
N LYS A 122 3.75 -17.87 17.10
CA LYS A 122 3.94 -19.19 17.73
C LYS A 122 4.31 -19.07 19.21
N HIS A 123 5.26 -18.19 19.56
CA HIS A 123 5.66 -17.97 20.96
C HIS A 123 4.52 -17.41 21.82
N MET A 124 3.70 -16.52 21.25
CA MET A 124 2.51 -15.98 21.88
C MET A 124 1.33 -16.96 21.91
N LYS A 125 1.47 -18.16 21.33
CA LYS A 125 0.41 -19.16 21.16
C LYS A 125 -0.81 -18.61 20.41
N LEU A 126 -0.56 -17.75 19.43
CA LEU A 126 -1.57 -17.15 18.56
C LEU A 126 -1.43 -17.67 17.13
N THR A 127 -2.55 -17.76 16.44
CA THR A 127 -2.62 -18.05 15.01
C THR A 127 -3.02 -16.79 14.25
N TRP A 128 -2.62 -16.72 12.98
CA TRP A 128 -3.06 -15.65 12.10
C TRP A 128 -4.50 -15.92 11.66
N LYS A 129 -5.40 -14.97 11.89
CA LYS A 129 -6.78 -14.97 11.39
C LYS A 129 -6.94 -14.30 10.02
N MET A 130 -5.86 -13.72 9.51
CA MET A 130 -5.83 -13.00 8.24
C MET A 130 -6.39 -13.89 7.12
N THR A 131 -7.46 -13.41 6.48
CA THR A 131 -8.07 -14.00 5.28
C THR A 131 -7.78 -13.17 4.05
N GLN A 132 -7.53 -11.86 4.23
CA GLN A 132 -7.22 -10.93 3.15
C GLN A 132 -6.05 -10.02 3.51
N CYS A 133 -5.20 -9.75 2.52
CA CYS A 133 -4.12 -8.77 2.61
C CYS A 133 -4.17 -7.82 1.43
N MET A 134 -3.94 -6.53 1.68
CA MET A 134 -3.81 -5.51 0.63
C MET A 134 -2.46 -4.82 0.70
N MET A 135 -1.77 -4.67 -0.43
CA MET A 135 -0.48 -3.99 -0.54
C MET A 135 -0.33 -3.23 -1.85
N ASP A 136 0.81 -2.55 -2.05
CA ASP A 136 1.16 -1.95 -3.34
C ASP A 136 1.76 -3.00 -4.32
N PHE A 137 1.96 -2.63 -5.58
CA PHE A 137 2.46 -3.48 -6.67
C PHE A 137 3.96 -3.82 -6.57
N GLU A 138 4.56 -3.74 -5.37
CA GLU A 138 5.98 -4.06 -5.18
C GLU A 138 6.20 -5.57 -5.19
N ARG A 139 6.82 -6.08 -6.28
CA ARG A 139 7.05 -7.52 -6.52
C ARG A 139 7.75 -8.23 -5.35
N ALA A 140 8.74 -7.58 -4.73
CA ALA A 140 9.47 -8.15 -3.61
C ALA A 140 8.56 -8.44 -2.41
N VAL A 141 7.64 -7.51 -2.09
CA VAL A 141 6.66 -7.68 -1.01
C VAL A 141 5.65 -8.76 -1.40
N ILE A 142 5.09 -8.70 -2.60
CA ILE A 142 4.10 -9.66 -3.12
C ILE A 142 4.63 -11.09 -3.02
N ASN A 143 5.82 -11.34 -3.59
CA ASN A 143 6.41 -12.67 -3.59
C ASN A 143 6.70 -13.15 -2.15
N SER A 144 7.33 -12.31 -1.33
CA SER A 144 7.65 -12.68 0.06
C SER A 144 6.41 -13.00 0.89
N PHE A 145 5.31 -12.29 0.62
CA PHE A 145 4.04 -12.49 1.30
C PHE A 145 3.37 -13.77 0.83
N HIS A 146 3.32 -14.01 -0.49
CA HIS A 146 2.76 -15.24 -1.05
C HIS A 146 3.50 -16.49 -0.53
N ASP A 147 4.84 -16.44 -0.47
CA ASP A 147 5.65 -17.52 0.12
C ASP A 147 5.32 -17.74 1.61
N ALA A 148 5.00 -16.66 2.34
CA ALA A 148 4.64 -16.72 3.75
C ALA A 148 3.17 -17.12 3.98
N PHE A 149 2.22 -16.72 3.14
CA PHE A 149 0.79 -16.88 3.37
C PHE A 149 0.09 -17.28 2.06
N PRO A 150 0.35 -18.48 1.53
CA PRO A 150 -0.14 -18.89 0.20
C PRO A 150 -1.67 -19.02 0.11
N ASN A 151 -2.35 -19.14 1.25
CA ASN A 151 -3.80 -19.32 1.32
C ASN A 151 -4.56 -18.03 1.65
N VAL A 152 -3.87 -16.89 1.75
CA VAL A 152 -4.50 -15.59 2.03
C VAL A 152 -4.82 -14.90 0.71
N ASP A 153 -6.03 -14.34 0.60
CA ASP A 153 -6.42 -13.54 -0.55
C ASP A 153 -5.57 -12.26 -0.59
N LEU A 154 -4.62 -12.22 -1.52
CA LEU A 154 -3.73 -11.09 -1.71
C LEU A 154 -4.25 -10.17 -2.82
N LYS A 155 -4.49 -8.92 -2.48
CA LYS A 155 -4.88 -7.86 -3.42
C LYS A 155 -3.85 -6.73 -3.46
N CYS A 156 -3.59 -6.22 -4.65
CA CYS A 156 -2.88 -4.96 -4.86
C CYS A 156 -3.88 -3.80 -4.80
N CYS A 157 -3.46 -2.64 -4.30
CA CYS A 157 -4.36 -1.52 -4.08
C CYS A 157 -4.85 -0.89 -5.40
N TRP A 158 -6.17 -0.79 -5.59
CA TRP A 158 -6.78 -0.16 -6.76
C TRP A 158 -6.37 1.31 -6.93
N TYR A 159 -6.19 2.05 -5.84
CA TYR A 159 -5.73 3.44 -5.93
C TYR A 159 -4.34 3.53 -6.58
N HIS A 160 -3.41 2.67 -6.16
CA HIS A 160 -2.06 2.61 -6.73
C HIS A 160 -2.09 2.16 -8.21
N PHE A 161 -3.01 1.25 -8.57
CA PHE A 161 -3.27 0.89 -9.96
C PHE A 161 -3.70 2.11 -10.80
N VAL A 162 -4.69 2.87 -10.35
CA VAL A 162 -5.16 4.08 -11.04
C VAL A 162 -4.04 5.12 -11.15
N GLN A 163 -3.26 5.33 -10.09
CA GLN A 163 -2.13 6.26 -10.09
C GLN A 163 -1.03 5.85 -11.07
N ALA A 164 -0.72 4.55 -11.17
CA ALA A 164 0.24 4.04 -12.15
C ALA A 164 -0.23 4.27 -13.59
N LEU A 165 -1.51 4.04 -13.89
CA LEU A 165 -2.09 4.37 -15.20
C LEU A 165 -2.05 5.87 -15.49
N TRP A 166 -2.34 6.70 -14.48
CA TRP A 166 -2.27 8.16 -14.61
C TRP A 166 -0.85 8.66 -14.92
N ARG A 167 0.16 8.16 -14.20
CA ARG A 167 1.57 8.45 -14.50
C ARG A 167 1.89 8.06 -15.94
N LYS A 168 1.42 6.90 -16.41
CA LYS A 168 1.64 6.49 -17.80
C LYS A 168 0.99 7.44 -18.80
N ILE A 169 -0.26 7.86 -18.55
CA ILE A 169 -0.98 8.86 -19.36
C ILE A 169 -0.15 10.16 -19.47
N GLN A 170 0.40 10.64 -18.35
CA GLN A 170 1.27 11.81 -18.32
C GLN A 170 2.54 11.61 -19.16
N THR A 171 3.26 10.49 -18.99
CA THR A 171 4.50 10.22 -19.74
C THR A 171 4.29 10.12 -21.25
N LEU A 172 3.09 9.73 -21.70
CA LEU A 172 2.76 9.62 -23.12
C LEU A 172 2.21 10.94 -23.70
N GLY A 173 2.07 11.99 -22.90
CA GLY A 173 1.49 13.26 -23.33
C GLY A 173 -0.02 13.18 -23.58
N LEU A 174 -0.72 12.24 -22.93
CA LEU A 174 -2.17 12.04 -23.05
C LEU A 174 -2.97 12.87 -22.03
N THR A 175 -2.31 13.68 -21.19
CA THR A 175 -2.99 14.54 -20.19
C THR A 175 -3.92 15.56 -20.84
N ILE A 176 -3.45 16.29 -21.87
CA ILE A 176 -4.28 17.28 -22.56
C ILE A 176 -5.50 16.59 -23.20
N PRO A 177 -5.34 15.55 -24.05
CA PRO A 177 -6.48 14.80 -24.57
C PRO A 177 -7.44 14.28 -23.49
N TYR A 178 -6.92 13.77 -22.37
CA TYR A 178 -7.75 13.31 -21.26
C TYR A 178 -8.61 14.43 -20.66
N GLU A 179 -8.10 15.67 -20.59
CA GLU A 179 -8.82 16.81 -20.02
C GLU A 179 -9.77 17.48 -21.02
N THR A 180 -9.43 17.49 -22.31
CA THR A 180 -10.16 18.24 -23.34
C THR A 180 -11.12 17.39 -24.17
N ASP A 181 -10.91 16.08 -24.29
CA ASP A 181 -11.70 15.19 -25.13
C ASP A 181 -12.49 14.18 -24.26
N PRO A 182 -13.83 14.27 -24.20
CA PRO A 182 -14.67 13.35 -23.44
C PRO A 182 -14.54 11.88 -23.88
N ILE A 183 -14.25 11.62 -25.17
CA ILE A 183 -14.09 10.26 -25.71
C ILE A 183 -12.80 9.67 -25.15
N VAL A 184 -11.69 10.40 -25.23
CA VAL A 184 -10.40 9.97 -24.67
C VAL A 184 -10.46 9.85 -23.14
N ASN A 185 -11.12 10.79 -22.46
CA ASN A 185 -11.35 10.72 -21.02
C ASN A 185 -12.06 9.42 -20.61
N THR A 186 -13.18 9.14 -21.27
CA THR A 186 -13.97 7.92 -21.02
C THR A 186 -13.15 6.67 -21.30
N TRP A 187 -12.50 6.62 -22.46
CA TRP A 187 -11.70 5.47 -22.88
C TRP A 187 -10.58 5.14 -21.89
N LEU A 188 -9.81 6.15 -21.44
CA LEU A 188 -8.76 5.96 -20.43
C LEU A 188 -9.32 5.54 -19.05
N LYS A 189 -10.46 6.11 -18.63
CA LYS A 189 -11.13 5.72 -17.38
C LYS A 189 -11.67 4.30 -17.42
N GLN A 190 -12.05 3.78 -18.59
CA GLN A 190 -12.49 2.39 -18.72
C GLN A 190 -11.37 1.40 -18.38
N PHE A 191 -10.11 1.69 -18.71
CA PHE A 191 -8.97 0.89 -18.22
C PHE A 191 -8.84 0.92 -16.69
N MET A 192 -9.05 2.09 -16.08
CA MET A 192 -9.01 2.26 -14.62
C MET A 192 -10.17 1.55 -13.90
N ALA A 193 -11.25 1.25 -14.62
CA ALA A 193 -12.43 0.56 -14.12
C ALA A 193 -12.38 -0.96 -14.32
N LEU A 194 -11.43 -1.51 -15.11
CA LEU A 194 -11.28 -2.96 -15.30
C LEU A 194 -11.15 -3.76 -13.99
N PRO A 195 -10.49 -3.26 -12.92
CA PRO A 195 -10.49 -3.91 -11.62
C PRO A 195 -11.87 -4.08 -10.96
N LEU A 196 -12.86 -3.28 -11.37
CA LEU A 196 -14.16 -3.13 -10.69
C LEU A 196 -15.29 -3.92 -11.37
N ILE A 197 -15.08 -4.38 -12.60
CA ILE A 197 -16.05 -5.21 -13.33
C ILE A 197 -15.87 -6.69 -12.99
N SER A 198 -16.74 -7.57 -13.49
CA SER A 198 -16.57 -9.01 -13.27
C SER A 198 -15.26 -9.52 -13.89
N LYS A 199 -14.60 -10.47 -13.21
CA LYS A 199 -13.27 -10.98 -13.61
C LYS A 199 -13.31 -11.63 -14.99
N GLU A 200 -14.33 -12.43 -15.28
CA GLU A 200 -14.47 -13.09 -16.58
C GLU A 200 -14.64 -12.11 -17.75
N LEU A 201 -15.02 -10.86 -17.47
CA LEU A 201 -15.22 -9.84 -18.49
C LEU A 201 -13.96 -9.04 -18.81
N VAL A 202 -12.88 -9.19 -18.04
CA VAL A 202 -11.65 -8.39 -18.21
C VAL A 202 -11.07 -8.53 -19.62
N ASN A 203 -10.89 -9.77 -20.10
CA ASN A 203 -10.26 -10.01 -21.42
C ASN A 203 -11.11 -9.48 -22.57
N VAL A 204 -12.43 -9.72 -22.55
CA VAL A 204 -13.34 -9.22 -23.60
C VAL A 204 -13.48 -7.70 -23.54
N SER A 205 -13.44 -7.11 -22.34
CA SER A 205 -13.45 -5.65 -22.17
C SER A 205 -12.18 -5.01 -22.70
N LEU A 206 -11.01 -5.63 -22.47
CA LEU A 206 -9.75 -5.16 -23.02
C LEU A 206 -9.76 -5.23 -24.56
N GLN A 207 -10.28 -6.30 -25.15
CA GLN A 207 -10.42 -6.39 -26.60
C GLN A 207 -11.34 -5.29 -27.15
N LEU A 208 -12.49 -5.06 -26.51
CA LEU A 208 -13.39 -3.95 -26.87
C LEU A 208 -12.67 -2.58 -26.83
N LEU A 209 -11.83 -2.35 -25.82
CA LEU A 209 -11.06 -1.10 -25.71
C LEU A 209 -10.00 -0.96 -26.81
N LYS A 210 -9.42 -2.07 -27.28
CA LYS A 210 -8.50 -2.08 -28.43
C LYS A 210 -9.22 -1.80 -29.75
N ASP A 211 -10.44 -2.29 -29.89
CA ASP A 211 -11.26 -2.07 -31.10
C ASP A 211 -11.86 -0.65 -31.15
N THR A 212 -11.88 0.05 -30.02
CA THR A 212 -12.48 1.39 -29.87
C THR A 212 -11.45 2.48 -29.57
N ILE A 213 -10.20 2.30 -30.02
CA ILE A 213 -9.14 3.30 -29.89
C ILE A 213 -9.60 4.66 -30.45
N PRO A 214 -9.42 5.79 -29.72
CA PRO A 214 -9.96 7.09 -30.14
C PRO A 214 -9.29 7.70 -31.38
N SER A 215 -8.03 7.34 -31.67
CA SER A 215 -7.25 7.92 -32.75
C SER A 215 -6.07 7.02 -33.13
N ASN A 216 -5.60 7.14 -34.38
CA ASN A 216 -4.45 6.39 -34.90
C ASN A 216 -3.09 6.86 -34.35
N ASP A 217 -3.06 7.85 -33.45
CA ASP A 217 -1.81 8.24 -32.77
C ASP A 217 -1.20 7.04 -32.01
N ASN A 218 0.09 6.79 -32.23
CA ASN A 218 0.83 5.71 -31.60
C ASN A 218 0.83 5.79 -30.05
N LYS A 219 0.57 6.96 -29.45
CA LYS A 219 0.46 7.10 -27.98
C LYS A 219 -0.59 6.17 -27.37
N TYR A 220 -1.73 5.97 -28.03
CA TYR A 220 -2.79 5.07 -27.52
C TYR A 220 -2.35 3.61 -27.55
N HIS A 221 -1.70 3.18 -28.63
CA HIS A 221 -1.10 1.84 -28.74
C HIS A 221 -0.01 1.62 -27.69
N LYS A 222 0.85 2.61 -27.44
CA LYS A 222 1.86 2.55 -26.35
C LYS A 222 1.22 2.41 -24.97
N PHE A 223 0.07 3.03 -24.74
CA PHE A 223 -0.68 2.88 -23.48
C PHE A 223 -1.25 1.47 -23.33
N ILE A 224 -1.88 0.91 -24.38
CA ILE A 224 -2.40 -0.46 -24.38
C ILE A 224 -1.27 -1.47 -24.15
N ASN A 225 -0.15 -1.34 -24.87
CA ASN A 225 0.99 -2.24 -24.74
C ASN A 225 1.57 -2.21 -23.32
N TYR A 226 1.61 -1.03 -22.69
CA TYR A 226 1.98 -0.91 -21.29
C TYR A 226 0.98 -1.65 -20.38
N PHE A 227 -0.32 -1.44 -20.58
CA PHE A 227 -1.36 -2.10 -19.78
C PHE A 227 -1.27 -3.63 -19.89
N GLU A 228 -1.19 -4.17 -21.12
CA GLU A 228 -1.07 -5.61 -21.36
C GLU A 228 0.20 -6.17 -20.72
N ARG A 229 1.33 -5.48 -20.86
CA ARG A 229 2.60 -5.94 -20.29
C ARG A 229 2.55 -5.97 -18.76
N GLU A 230 2.12 -4.90 -18.10
CA GLU A 230 2.17 -4.82 -16.64
C GLU A 230 1.03 -5.59 -15.95
N TYR A 231 -0.20 -5.51 -16.47
CA TYR A 231 -1.39 -6.00 -15.76
C TYR A 231 -1.99 -7.27 -16.36
N MET A 232 -1.63 -7.66 -17.58
CA MET A 232 -2.11 -8.93 -18.16
C MET A 232 -1.02 -10.01 -18.20
N LYS A 233 0.27 -9.62 -18.35
CA LYS A 233 1.40 -10.55 -18.47
C LYS A 233 2.23 -10.67 -17.19
N ARG A 234 2.66 -9.54 -16.63
CA ARG A 234 3.57 -9.53 -15.46
C ARG A 234 2.88 -9.73 -14.13
N THR A 235 1.61 -9.36 -14.03
CA THR A 235 0.83 -9.39 -12.79
C THR A 235 -0.44 -10.21 -13.02
N SER A 236 -0.74 -11.16 -12.14
CA SER A 236 -1.99 -11.92 -12.22
C SER A 236 -3.20 -11.00 -12.07
N ILE A 237 -4.26 -11.25 -12.84
CA ILE A 237 -5.56 -10.56 -12.73
C ILE A 237 -6.10 -10.66 -11.30
N ASP A 238 -5.89 -11.81 -10.64
CA ASP A 238 -6.34 -12.03 -9.25
C ASP A 238 -5.77 -11.02 -8.25
N LEU A 239 -4.58 -10.49 -8.51
CA LEU A 239 -3.95 -9.52 -7.61
C LEU A 239 -4.61 -8.14 -7.71
N TRP A 240 -4.98 -7.67 -8.91
CA TRP A 240 -5.48 -6.30 -9.08
C TRP A 240 -6.99 -6.22 -9.30
N HIS A 241 -7.67 -7.34 -9.50
CA HIS A 241 -9.13 -7.42 -9.62
C HIS A 241 -9.81 -7.42 -8.25
N HIS A 242 -10.88 -6.63 -8.09
CA HIS A 242 -11.63 -6.46 -6.83
C HIS A 242 -13.14 -6.71 -6.97
N GLY A 243 -13.68 -6.64 -8.18
CA GLY A 243 -15.13 -6.72 -8.41
C GLY A 243 -15.97 -5.76 -7.55
N CYS A 244 -17.21 -6.14 -7.28
CA CYS A 244 -18.21 -5.27 -6.66
C CYS A 244 -18.17 -5.25 -5.12
N ASN A 245 -17.61 -6.28 -4.44
CA ASN A 245 -17.74 -6.44 -2.98
C ASN A 245 -16.42 -6.28 -2.20
N ASP A 246 -15.27 -6.25 -2.87
CA ASP A 246 -14.00 -6.23 -2.13
C ASP A 246 -13.62 -4.84 -1.64
N MET A 247 -12.77 -4.83 -0.61
CA MET A 247 -12.00 -3.66 -0.26
C MET A 247 -11.09 -3.30 -1.43
N LYS A 248 -11.16 -2.05 -1.89
CA LYS A 248 -10.47 -1.56 -3.10
C LYS A 248 -9.27 -0.68 -2.79
N THR A 249 -9.30 0.04 -1.68
CA THR A 249 -8.33 1.10 -1.37
C THR A 249 -7.72 0.91 0.01
N ASN A 250 -6.46 1.31 0.16
CA ASN A 250 -5.76 1.41 1.45
C ASN A 250 -5.80 2.85 2.03
N ASN A 251 -6.87 3.62 1.79
CA ASN A 251 -7.01 5.03 2.23
C ASN A 251 -6.63 5.30 3.70
N SER A 252 -6.95 4.36 4.61
CA SER A 252 -6.58 4.47 6.03
C SER A 252 -5.06 4.53 6.24
N LEU A 253 -4.34 3.79 5.42
CA LEU A 253 -2.89 3.65 5.42
C LEU A 253 -2.20 4.81 4.69
N GLU A 254 -2.75 5.26 3.57
CA GLU A 254 -2.29 6.50 2.92
C GLU A 254 -2.51 7.72 3.83
N GLY A 255 -3.69 7.82 4.44
CA GLY A 255 -4.00 8.85 5.43
C GLY A 255 -3.11 8.75 6.66
N TYR A 256 -2.67 7.55 7.04
CA TYR A 256 -1.66 7.34 8.08
C TYR A 256 -0.30 7.89 7.64
N ASN A 257 0.19 7.51 6.45
CA ASN A 257 1.45 7.95 5.89
C ASN A 257 1.50 9.47 5.65
N TYR A 258 0.38 10.08 5.27
CA TYR A 258 0.25 11.53 5.15
C TYR A 258 0.37 12.24 6.52
N ARG A 259 -0.23 11.67 7.58
CA ARG A 259 -0.06 12.20 8.95
C ARG A 259 1.39 12.09 9.42
N LEU A 260 2.06 10.98 9.09
CA LEU A 260 3.50 10.83 9.32
C LEU A 260 4.25 11.99 8.66
N PHE A 261 4.04 12.20 7.36
CA PHE A 261 4.72 13.24 6.61
C PHE A 261 4.44 14.64 7.16
N THR A 262 3.18 14.97 7.46
CA THR A 262 2.79 16.27 8.01
C THR A 262 3.45 16.53 9.36
N ARG A 263 3.73 15.47 10.14
CA ARG A 263 4.35 15.58 11.46
C ARG A 263 5.86 15.81 11.41
N PHE A 264 6.57 15.15 10.50
CA PHE A 264 8.04 15.14 10.46
C PHE A 264 8.66 15.94 9.32
N GLY A 265 7.92 16.20 8.25
CA GLY A 265 8.53 16.59 6.99
C GLY A 265 9.42 15.47 6.44
N LEU A 266 10.52 15.86 5.81
CA LEU A 266 11.46 14.92 5.18
C LEU A 266 12.51 14.46 6.20
N HIS A 267 12.80 13.15 6.18
CA HIS A 267 13.96 12.54 6.84
C HIS A 267 14.17 12.90 8.32
N PRO A 268 13.21 12.56 9.21
CA PRO A 268 13.41 12.75 10.64
C PRO A 268 14.62 11.96 11.13
N SER A 269 15.24 12.39 12.22
CA SER A 269 16.26 11.54 12.83
C SER A 269 15.67 10.23 13.35
N ILE A 270 16.52 9.19 13.46
CA ILE A 270 16.10 7.91 14.03
C ILE A 270 15.55 8.06 15.45
N TRP A 271 16.08 9.00 16.24
CA TRP A 271 15.65 9.21 17.63
C TRP A 271 14.29 9.89 17.72
N GLU A 272 14.04 10.88 16.87
CA GLU A 272 12.72 11.51 16.73
C GLU A 272 11.68 10.51 16.24
N PHE A 273 12.07 9.69 15.25
CA PHE A 273 11.21 8.64 14.70
C PHE A 273 10.84 7.58 15.75
N ILE A 274 11.80 7.07 16.53
CA ILE A 274 11.50 6.11 17.60
C ILE A 274 10.61 6.75 18.66
N HIS A 275 10.91 7.99 19.10
CA HIS A 275 10.06 8.70 20.06
C HIS A 275 8.62 8.87 19.54
N PHE A 276 8.46 9.06 18.23
CA PHE A 276 7.16 9.09 17.61
C PHE A 276 6.44 7.76 17.64
N LEU A 277 7.11 6.67 17.29
CA LEU A 277 6.52 5.33 17.37
C LEU A 277 6.05 5.00 18.79
N LYS A 278 6.71 5.50 19.85
CA LYS A 278 6.21 5.37 21.23
C LYS A 278 4.84 6.01 21.43
N ASN A 279 4.58 7.14 20.78
CA ASN A 279 3.29 7.84 20.87
C ASN A 279 2.21 7.14 20.02
N GLU A 280 2.56 6.71 18.81
CA GLU A 280 1.64 5.94 17.96
C GLU A 280 1.25 4.61 18.60
N GLU A 281 2.22 3.92 19.21
CA GLU A 281 1.98 2.71 20.00
C GLU A 281 0.98 3.00 21.12
N ALA A 282 1.14 4.09 21.87
CA ALA A 282 0.23 4.45 22.95
C ALA A 282 -1.19 4.74 22.44
N ILE A 283 -1.32 5.44 21.30
CA ILE A 283 -2.60 5.72 20.64
C ILE A 283 -3.27 4.42 20.17
N ALA A 284 -2.52 3.54 19.49
CA ALA A 284 -3.02 2.25 19.02
C ALA A 284 -3.44 1.36 20.19
N SER A 285 -2.62 1.28 21.24
CA SER A 285 -2.92 0.53 22.48
C SER A 285 -4.19 1.02 23.17
N HIS A 286 -4.41 2.35 23.23
CA HIS A 286 -5.64 2.91 23.78
C HIS A 286 -6.85 2.52 22.92
N ARG A 287 -6.76 2.65 21.59
CA ARG A 287 -7.84 2.26 20.67
C ARG A 287 -8.22 0.79 20.78
N ILE A 288 -7.23 -0.11 20.85
CA ILE A 288 -7.46 -1.56 21.03
C ILE A 288 -8.23 -1.82 22.33
N THR A 289 -7.84 -1.17 23.43
CA THR A 289 -8.54 -1.32 24.73
C THR A 289 -9.99 -0.87 24.64
N HIS A 290 -10.21 0.30 24.03
CA HIS A 290 -11.53 0.90 23.89
C HIS A 290 -12.46 0.00 23.08
N LEU A 291 -11.99 -0.47 21.92
CA LEU A 291 -12.75 -1.36 21.03
C LEU A 291 -12.98 -2.75 21.64
N GLY A 292 -11.97 -3.30 22.33
CA GLY A 292 -12.08 -4.62 22.99
C GLY A 292 -12.99 -4.63 24.21
N GLY A 293 -13.20 -3.48 24.86
CA GLY A 293 -14.12 -3.32 26.00
C GLY A 293 -15.59 -3.14 25.63
N GLY A 294 -15.97 -3.29 24.35
CA GLY A 294 -17.35 -3.13 23.88
C GLY A 294 -17.87 -1.69 23.90
N SER A 295 -17.03 -0.72 24.26
CA SER A 295 -17.37 0.70 24.19
C SER A 295 -17.13 1.18 22.76
N GLY A 296 -18.19 1.53 22.03
CA GLY A 296 -18.05 2.24 20.76
C GLY A 296 -17.28 3.55 20.95
N ILE A 297 -16.50 3.99 19.96
CA ILE A 297 -15.75 5.27 20.08
C ILE A 297 -16.74 6.42 20.21
N THR A 298 -16.64 7.18 21.30
CA THR A 298 -17.36 8.43 21.49
C THR A 298 -16.85 9.50 20.51
N SER A 299 -17.81 10.10 19.82
CA SER A 299 -17.70 11.16 18.80
C SER A 299 -16.39 11.95 18.76
N SER A 300 -15.56 11.66 17.75
CA SER A 300 -14.51 12.57 17.25
C SER A 300 -14.67 12.79 15.74
N SER A 301 -14.13 13.89 15.21
CA SER A 301 -14.20 14.19 13.76
C SER A 301 -13.55 13.10 12.88
N LEU A 302 -12.57 12.37 13.42
CA LEU A 302 -11.93 11.23 12.75
C LEU A 302 -12.88 10.04 12.60
N VAL A 303 -13.74 9.78 13.58
CA VAL A 303 -14.80 8.75 13.50
C VAL A 303 -15.81 9.13 12.43
N TYR A 304 -16.22 10.39 12.38
CA TYR A 304 -17.15 10.88 11.35
C TYR A 304 -16.57 10.72 9.94
N SER A 305 -15.30 11.10 9.73
CA SER A 305 -14.61 10.94 8.45
C SER A 305 -14.46 9.47 8.04
N ALA A 306 -14.15 8.58 8.98
CA ALA A 306 -14.06 7.14 8.73
C ALA A 306 -15.43 6.54 8.39
N MET A 307 -16.49 6.92 9.13
CA MET A 307 -17.87 6.53 8.84
C MET A 307 -18.33 6.99 7.47
N GLN A 308 -18.00 8.23 7.08
CA GLN A 308 -18.37 8.77 5.78
C GLN A 308 -17.62 8.08 4.63
N SER A 309 -16.33 7.79 4.83
CA SER A 309 -15.52 7.01 3.88
C SER A 309 -16.09 5.61 3.67
N ARG A 310 -16.48 4.93 4.77
CA ARG A 310 -17.13 3.62 4.73
C ARG A 310 -18.48 3.67 3.98
N ARG A 311 -19.34 4.64 4.30
CA ARG A 311 -20.62 4.83 3.59
C ARG A 311 -20.44 5.08 2.10
N ASN A 312 -19.41 5.82 1.71
CA ASN A 312 -19.11 6.07 0.30
C ASN A 312 -18.65 4.78 -0.41
N ALA A 313 -17.78 3.99 0.23
CA ALA A 313 -17.37 2.68 -0.30
C ALA A 313 -18.56 1.72 -0.44
N GLU A 314 -19.45 1.65 0.55
CA GLU A 314 -20.67 0.84 0.50
C GLU A 314 -21.60 1.26 -0.65
N LYS A 315 -21.76 2.57 -0.87
CA LYS A 315 -22.54 3.09 -2.02
C LYS A 315 -21.93 2.71 -3.36
N GLN A 316 -20.61 2.82 -3.50
CA GLN A 316 -19.90 2.42 -4.72
C GLN A 316 -20.04 0.92 -4.99
N ASN A 317 -19.85 0.09 -3.97
CA ASN A 317 -20.02 -1.36 -4.07
C ASN A 317 -21.44 -1.74 -4.49
N LYS A 318 -22.46 -1.11 -3.89
CA LYS A 318 -23.86 -1.32 -4.27
C LYS A 318 -24.13 -0.90 -5.72
N HIS A 319 -23.55 0.21 -6.17
CA HIS A 319 -23.69 0.65 -7.56
C HIS A 319 -23.05 -0.34 -8.53
N LEU A 320 -21.83 -0.81 -8.26
CA LEU A 320 -21.15 -1.83 -9.07
C LEU A 320 -21.95 -3.13 -9.14
N SER A 321 -22.46 -3.60 -8.00
CA SER A 321 -23.29 -4.81 -7.95
C SER A 321 -24.57 -4.66 -8.77
N ASN A 322 -25.22 -3.49 -8.72
CA ASN A 322 -26.38 -3.20 -9.56
C ASN A 322 -26.02 -3.21 -11.06
N LEU A 323 -24.90 -2.60 -11.46
CA LEU A 323 -24.44 -2.60 -12.85
C LEU A 323 -24.16 -4.02 -13.35
N GLU A 324 -23.51 -4.83 -12.52
CA GLU A 324 -23.22 -6.22 -12.81
C GLU A 324 -24.51 -7.03 -13.02
N ASN A 325 -25.50 -6.87 -12.15
CA ASN A 325 -26.81 -7.50 -12.29
C ASN A 325 -27.53 -7.07 -13.58
N LEU A 326 -27.49 -5.78 -13.92
CA LEU A 326 -28.06 -5.27 -15.19
C LEU A 326 -27.37 -5.88 -16.41
N PHE A 327 -26.05 -6.08 -16.35
CA PHE A 327 -25.31 -6.73 -17.42
C PHE A 327 -25.69 -8.21 -17.57
N PHE A 328 -25.69 -8.99 -16.48
CA PHE A 328 -26.00 -10.42 -16.54
C PHE A 328 -27.47 -10.73 -16.85
N SER A 329 -28.38 -9.82 -16.48
CA SER A 329 -29.79 -9.85 -16.90
C SER A 329 -30.01 -9.37 -18.35
N LYS A 330 -28.95 -9.00 -19.07
CA LYS A 330 -28.97 -8.49 -20.45
C LYS A 330 -29.73 -7.17 -20.63
N ALA A 331 -29.97 -6.42 -19.54
CA ALA A 331 -30.59 -5.10 -19.60
C ALA A 331 -29.64 -4.03 -20.18
N ILE A 332 -28.32 -4.24 -20.05
CA ILE A 332 -27.28 -3.40 -20.64
C ILE A 332 -26.22 -4.26 -21.34
N GLY A 333 -25.60 -3.74 -22.39
CA GLY A 333 -24.46 -4.38 -23.07
C GLY A 333 -23.11 -4.06 -22.39
N LEU A 334 -22.06 -4.77 -22.82
CA LEU A 334 -20.71 -4.62 -22.24
C LEU A 334 -20.17 -3.19 -22.33
N LYS A 335 -20.40 -2.50 -23.45
CA LYS A 335 -19.96 -1.11 -23.65
C LYS A 335 -20.58 -0.16 -22.62
N GLU A 336 -21.87 -0.33 -22.34
CA GLU A 336 -22.59 0.51 -21.38
C GLU A 336 -22.21 0.16 -19.94
N TYR A 337 -22.01 -1.12 -19.63
CA TYR A 337 -21.49 -1.55 -18.33
C TYR A 337 -20.13 -0.91 -18.04
N LEU A 338 -19.17 -1.06 -18.96
CA LEU A 338 -17.82 -0.54 -18.79
C LEU A 338 -17.80 1.00 -18.70
N LYS A 339 -18.59 1.67 -19.54
CA LYS A 339 -18.77 3.12 -19.48
C LYS A 339 -19.33 3.56 -18.12
N SER A 340 -20.37 2.89 -17.62
CA SER A 340 -20.96 3.20 -16.32
C SER A 340 -19.99 2.98 -15.17
N ALA A 341 -19.23 1.88 -15.18
CA ALA A 341 -18.18 1.62 -14.18
C ALA A 341 -17.10 2.72 -14.21
N SER A 342 -16.74 3.22 -15.39
CA SER A 342 -15.75 4.30 -15.55
C SER A 342 -16.18 5.64 -14.93
N LEU A 343 -17.48 5.86 -14.72
CA LEU A 343 -17.99 7.07 -14.06
C LEU A 343 -17.65 7.11 -12.56
N LEU A 344 -17.32 5.97 -11.96
CA LEU A 344 -16.81 5.90 -10.59
C LEU A 344 -15.40 6.45 -10.44
N ILE A 345 -14.68 6.58 -11.57
CA ILE A 345 -13.37 7.23 -11.59
C ILE A 345 -13.61 8.75 -11.51
N GLY A 346 -13.42 9.29 -10.30
CA GLY A 346 -13.45 10.73 -10.07
C GLY A 346 -12.33 11.48 -10.81
N LYS A 347 -12.19 12.78 -10.54
CA LYS A 347 -11.02 13.52 -11.02
C LYS A 347 -9.78 12.94 -10.33
N ILE A 348 -8.85 12.45 -11.14
CA ILE A 348 -7.56 11.98 -10.63
C ILE A 348 -6.80 13.24 -10.23
N VAL A 349 -6.80 13.55 -8.94
CA VAL A 349 -5.97 14.61 -8.41
C VAL A 349 -4.55 14.08 -8.46
N GLY A 350 -3.80 14.50 -9.47
CA GLY A 350 -2.38 14.20 -9.55
C GLY A 350 -1.70 14.65 -8.27
N GLU A 351 -0.79 13.83 -7.75
CA GLU A 351 0.19 14.36 -6.82
C GLU A 351 0.85 15.58 -7.49
N LYS A 352 0.83 16.74 -6.82
CA LYS A 352 1.61 17.90 -7.28
C LYS A 352 3.03 17.41 -7.59
N PRO A 353 3.70 17.92 -8.63
CA PRO A 353 5.04 17.51 -9.00
C PRO A 353 6.04 18.01 -7.94
N ASN A 354 6.09 17.32 -6.80
CA ASN A 354 7.14 17.40 -5.82
C ASN A 354 7.86 16.05 -5.85
N GLY A 355 8.69 15.89 -6.88
CA GLY A 355 9.78 14.90 -6.93
C GLY A 355 9.36 13.45 -6.73
N PHE A 356 8.26 13.02 -7.35
CA PHE A 356 7.93 11.59 -7.46
C PHE A 356 8.85 10.94 -8.49
N SER A 357 10.09 10.63 -8.08
CA SER A 357 10.93 9.64 -8.76
C SER A 357 10.97 8.38 -7.90
N ALA A 358 10.06 7.46 -8.18
CA ALA A 358 10.23 6.05 -7.88
C ALA A 358 9.87 5.30 -9.17
N ASP A 359 10.85 5.19 -10.07
CA ASP A 359 11.05 4.05 -10.96
C ASP A 359 12.20 4.34 -11.93
N GLN A 360 13.42 4.10 -11.44
CA GLN A 360 14.50 3.53 -12.24
C GLN A 360 15.09 2.38 -11.42
N SER A 361 14.33 1.29 -11.32
CA SER A 361 14.87 -0.02 -10.98
C SER A 361 14.11 -1.10 -11.76
N SER A 362 14.05 -0.90 -13.07
CA SER A 362 13.97 -1.98 -14.04
C SER A 362 15.13 -1.73 -14.99
N ASP A 363 16.33 -2.16 -14.61
CA ASP A 363 17.45 -2.51 -15.49
C ASP A 363 18.69 -2.72 -14.61
N HIS A 364 18.97 -4.00 -14.33
CA HIS A 364 20.29 -4.60 -14.20
C HIS A 364 20.12 -6.06 -13.77
N ALA A 365 19.83 -6.91 -14.75
CA ALA A 365 20.32 -8.28 -14.74
C ALA A 365 21.28 -8.34 -15.93
N GLY A 366 22.57 -8.38 -15.65
CA GLY A 366 23.62 -8.56 -16.65
C GLY A 366 23.45 -9.93 -17.31
N GLY A 367 23.17 -9.92 -18.61
CA GLY A 367 23.45 -11.03 -19.50
C GLY A 367 24.81 -10.75 -20.14
N VAL A 368 25.79 -11.58 -19.79
CA VAL A 368 27.11 -11.63 -20.40
C VAL A 368 26.94 -11.89 -21.89
N GLU A 369 27.39 -10.95 -22.73
CA GLU A 369 27.72 -11.24 -24.12
C GLU A 369 28.95 -12.16 -24.11
N THR A 370 28.74 -13.43 -24.43
CA THR A 370 29.82 -14.30 -24.90
C THR A 370 29.99 -14.04 -26.38
N GLU A 371 30.98 -13.21 -26.70
CA GLU A 371 31.68 -13.26 -27.99
C GLU A 371 32.33 -14.65 -28.11
N ASP A 372 31.77 -15.52 -28.95
CA ASP A 372 32.52 -16.65 -29.51
C ASP A 372 32.99 -16.26 -30.91
N SER A 373 34.28 -15.98 -30.96
CA SER A 373 35.11 -15.90 -32.15
C SER A 373 35.59 -17.29 -32.57
N GLN A 374 35.63 -17.54 -33.89
CA GLN A 374 36.30 -18.64 -34.63
C GLN A 374 35.52 -19.97 -34.63
N GLU A 375 35.24 -20.65 -35.74
CA GLU A 375 35.94 -20.81 -37.04
C GLU A 375 35.07 -20.53 -38.28
#